data_AF-A0A970Z3X7-F1
#
_entry.id   AF-A0A970Z3X7-F1
#
_cell.length_a   1.000
_cell.length_b   1.000
_cell.length_c   1.000
_cell.angle_alpha   90.00
_cell.angle_beta   90.00
_cell.angle_gamma   90.00
#
_symmetry.space_group_name_H-M   'P 1'
#
loop_
_entity.id
_entity.type
_entity.pdbx_description
1 polymer ?
#
loop_
_entity_poly.entity_id
_entity_poly.type
_entity_poly.pdbx_seq_one_letter_code
_entity_poly.pdbx_strand_id
1 'polypeptide(L)'
;MLDRYLEVLDIEETTRRTYVGYIDRYIRPVLGSMPAGKVGGEVVDAFYAQLRRCRQRCIGRVKPIEHRTVRALECDERCRRHECRPLSASSVRQIHRILSGAFERAVRWNPVGAKQYPSRPTDHRARGFLDTAIGSPCGARTRSASARVGP
;
A
#
# COMPACT_ATOMS: atom_id res chain seq x y z
N MET A 1 5.82 13.85 6.38
CA MET A 1 6.75 14.12 5.27
C MET A 1 6.00 14.25 3.95
N LEU A 2 5.36 13.19 3.46
CA LEU A 2 4.66 13.17 2.16
C LEU A 2 3.49 14.17 2.10
N ASP A 3 2.71 14.29 3.17
CA ASP A 3 1.59 15.22 3.22
C ASP A 3 2.06 16.68 3.08
N ARG A 4 3.11 17.05 3.82
CA ARG A 4 3.75 18.38 3.71
C ARG A 4 4.42 18.62 2.35
N TYR A 5 4.97 17.57 1.73
CA TYR A 5 5.50 17.66 0.36
C TYR A 5 4.39 18.02 -0.63
N LEU A 6 3.20 17.41 -0.51
CA LEU A 6 2.03 17.70 -1.36
C LEU A 6 1.40 19.08 -1.11
N GLU A 7 1.62 19.70 0.06
CA GLU A 7 1.16 21.06 0.35
C GLU A 7 1.98 22.12 -0.40
N VAL A 8 3.29 21.90 -0.52
CA VAL A 8 4.25 22.85 -1.14
C VAL A 8 4.49 22.56 -2.62
N LEU A 9 4.09 21.38 -3.10
CA LEU A 9 4.27 20.99 -4.49
C LEU A 9 3.27 21.72 -5.39
N ASP A 10 3.78 22.61 -6.24
CA ASP A 10 3.01 23.27 -7.27
C ASP A 10 2.92 22.40 -8.54
N ILE A 11 1.77 21.76 -8.74
CA ILE A 11 1.46 20.88 -9.88
C ILE A 11 -0.02 20.99 -10.23
N GLU A 12 -0.34 20.66 -11.48
CA GLU A 12 -1.73 20.55 -11.94
C GLU A 12 -2.55 19.57 -11.07
N GLU A 13 -3.82 19.91 -10.81
CA GLU A 13 -4.73 19.14 -9.96
C GLU A 13 -4.89 17.68 -10.41
N THR A 14 -4.90 17.40 -11.71
CA THR A 14 -4.97 16.03 -12.24
C THR A 14 -3.71 15.20 -11.89
N THR A 15 -2.55 15.84 -11.95
CA THR A 15 -1.27 15.25 -11.53
C THR A 15 -1.25 15.05 -10.02
N ARG A 16 -1.79 16.01 -9.26
CA ARG A 16 -1.91 15.91 -7.79
C ARG A 16 -2.75 14.72 -7.37
N ARG A 17 -3.92 14.54 -7.99
CA ARG A 17 -4.78 13.36 -7.75
C ARG A 17 -4.07 12.05 -8.03
N THR A 18 -3.30 12.01 -9.13
CA THR A 18 -2.49 10.84 -9.49
C THR A 18 -1.43 10.56 -8.41
N TYR A 19 -0.74 11.59 -7.93
CA TYR A 19 0.29 11.48 -6.90
C TYR A 19 -0.29 11.01 -5.57
N VAL A 20 -1.42 11.57 -5.13
CA VAL A 20 -2.15 11.13 -3.94
C VAL A 20 -2.53 9.65 -4.06
N GLY A 21 -3.06 9.24 -5.22
CA GLY A 21 -3.38 7.84 -5.50
C GLY A 21 -2.18 6.90 -5.35
N TYR A 22 -1.01 7.30 -5.84
CA TYR A 22 0.23 6.52 -5.67
C TYR A 22 0.74 6.52 -4.23
N ILE A 23 0.64 7.65 -3.53
CA ILE A 23 1.04 7.75 -2.13
C ILE A 23 0.20 6.79 -1.29
N ASP A 24 -1.12 6.84 -1.41
CA ASP A 24 -2.00 6.03 -0.56
C ASP A 24 -1.97 4.55 -0.91
N ARG A 25 -1.87 4.22 -2.20
CA ARG A 25 -1.84 2.83 -2.65
C ARG A 25 -0.47 2.19 -2.42
N TYR A 26 0.61 2.92 -2.70
CA TYR A 26 1.95 2.34 -2.75
C TYR A 26 2.87 2.81 -1.63
N ILE A 27 2.99 4.11 -1.40
CA ILE A 27 4.05 4.62 -0.52
C ILE A 27 3.67 4.48 0.96
N ARG A 28 2.48 4.95 1.33
CA ARG A 28 2.00 5.01 2.72
C ARG A 28 1.97 3.64 3.42
N PRO A 29 1.56 2.53 2.79
CA PRO A 29 1.57 1.22 3.44
C PRO A 29 2.96 0.68 3.80
N VAL A 30 4.03 1.16 3.15
CA VAL A 30 5.39 0.64 3.34
C VAL A 30 6.27 1.63 4.09
N LEU A 31 6.26 2.90 3.66
CA LEU A 31 7.14 3.95 4.16
C LEU A 31 6.43 4.97 5.06
N GLY A 32 5.09 4.93 5.15
CA GLY A 32 4.31 5.95 5.83
C GLY A 32 4.51 6.00 7.35
N SER A 33 4.88 4.87 7.97
CA SER A 33 5.16 4.76 9.40
C SER A 33 6.62 5.01 9.77
N MET A 34 7.52 5.07 8.79
CA MET A 34 8.95 5.26 9.01
C MET A 34 9.30 6.75 9.06
N PRO A 35 10.09 7.21 10.05
CA PRO A 35 10.67 8.55 10.00
C PRO A 35 11.51 8.70 8.74
N ALA A 36 11.43 9.85 8.07
CA ALA A 36 12.13 10.10 6.81
C ALA A 36 13.64 9.81 6.90
N GLY A 37 14.28 10.14 8.03
CA GLY A 37 15.71 9.88 8.26
C GLY A 37 16.08 8.41 8.48
N LYS A 38 15.10 7.51 8.66
CA LYS A 38 15.32 6.06 8.76
C LYS A 38 15.07 5.32 7.45
N VAL A 39 14.55 6.00 6.42
CA VAL A 39 14.38 5.38 5.11
C VAL A 39 15.69 5.50 4.34
N GLY A 40 16.50 4.44 4.41
CA GLY A 40 17.75 4.32 3.66
C GLY A 40 17.55 3.87 2.21
N GLY A 41 18.63 3.95 1.41
CA GLY A 41 18.62 3.52 0.00
C GLY A 41 18.19 2.07 -0.20
N GLU A 42 18.67 1.16 0.65
CA GLU A 42 18.31 -0.26 0.61
C GLU A 42 16.80 -0.49 0.75
N VAL A 43 16.12 0.25 1.64
CA VAL A 43 14.67 0.15 1.84
C VAL A 43 13.92 0.60 0.58
N VAL A 44 14.41 1.67 -0.06
CA VAL A 44 13.84 2.20 -1.30
C VAL A 44 14.06 1.23 -2.46
N ASP A 45 15.23 0.62 -2.56
CA ASP A 45 15.55 -0.37 -3.59
C ASP A 45 14.72 -1.66 -3.43
N ALA A 46 14.57 -2.15 -2.19
CA ALA A 46 13.69 -3.27 -1.88
C ALA A 46 12.23 -2.97 -2.26
N PHE A 47 11.77 -1.74 -1.99
CA PHE A 47 10.44 -1.29 -2.41
C PHE A 47 10.29 -1.28 -3.94
N TYR A 48 11.26 -0.76 -4.69
CA TYR A 48 11.22 -0.80 -6.16
C TYR A 48 11.28 -2.23 -6.71
N ALA A 49 12.09 -3.11 -6.11
CA ALA A 49 12.13 -4.52 -6.47
C ALA A 49 10.76 -5.19 -6.27
N GLN A 50 10.05 -4.84 -5.20
CA GLN A 50 8.70 -5.33 -4.95
C GLN A 50 7.70 -4.84 -6.00
N LEU A 51 7.73 -3.56 -6.39
CA LEU A 51 6.85 -3.01 -7.43
C LEU A 51 7.11 -3.62 -8.82
N ARG A 52 8.38 -3.92 -9.12
CA ARG A 52 8.79 -4.62 -10.35
C ARG A 52 8.39 -6.10 -10.34
N ARG A 53 8.19 -6.70 -9.17
CA ARG A 53 7.71 -8.08 -9.04
C ARG A 53 6.19 -8.17 -9.12
N CYS A 54 5.49 -7.32 -8.38
CA CYS A 54 4.05 -7.35 -8.30
C CYS A 54 3.49 -5.99 -7.87
N ARG A 55 2.59 -5.43 -8.69
CA ARG A 55 1.84 -4.20 -8.38
C ARG A 55 0.99 -4.33 -7.11
N GLN A 56 0.56 -5.53 -6.71
CA GLN A 56 -0.16 -5.75 -5.45
C GLN A 56 0.77 -6.06 -4.28
N ARG A 57 2.09 -6.18 -4.52
CA ARG A 57 3.10 -6.50 -3.51
C ARG A 57 2.79 -7.78 -2.71
N CYS A 58 2.33 -8.82 -3.40
CA CYS A 58 2.05 -10.10 -2.76
C CYS A 58 3.32 -10.70 -2.14
N ILE A 59 3.18 -11.31 -0.96
CA ILE A 59 4.23 -12.10 -0.31
C ILE A 59 4.05 -13.53 -0.84
N GLY A 60 4.95 -13.96 -1.74
CA GLY A 60 4.76 -15.05 -2.71
C GLY A 60 4.36 -16.46 -2.21
N ARG A 61 4.10 -16.64 -0.91
CA ARG A 61 3.62 -17.90 -0.33
C ARG A 61 2.11 -18.11 -0.51
N VAL A 62 1.31 -17.04 -0.41
CA VAL A 62 -0.15 -17.11 -0.62
C VAL A 62 -0.55 -15.99 -1.57
N LYS A 63 -0.99 -16.38 -2.77
CA LYS A 63 -1.50 -15.42 -3.76
C LYS A 63 -2.97 -15.09 -3.41
N PRO A 64 -3.32 -13.82 -3.17
CA PRO A 64 -4.69 -13.46 -2.84
C PRO A 64 -5.64 -13.78 -4.01
N ILE A 65 -6.93 -13.94 -3.73
CA ILE A 65 -7.94 -13.98 -4.77
C ILE A 65 -8.34 -12.53 -5.08
N GLU A 66 -8.32 -12.17 -6.37
CA GLU A 66 -8.75 -10.86 -6.82
C GLU A 66 -10.28 -10.85 -6.91
N HIS A 67 -10.92 -10.21 -5.93
CA HIS A 67 -12.36 -9.97 -5.93
C HIS A 67 -12.69 -8.73 -6.77
N ARG A 68 -13.80 -8.78 -7.51
CA ARG A 68 -14.28 -7.65 -8.32
C ARG A 68 -14.81 -6.49 -7.45
N THR A 69 -15.39 -6.80 -6.30
CA THR A 69 -15.96 -5.80 -5.38
C THR A 69 -15.39 -5.96 -3.98
N VAL A 70 -15.12 -4.83 -3.32
CA VAL A 70 -14.60 -4.77 -1.94
C VAL A 70 -15.59 -5.37 -0.92
N ARG A 71 -16.88 -5.48 -1.30
CA ARG A 71 -17.99 -5.97 -0.49
C ARG A 71 -18.39 -7.43 -0.76
N ALA A 72 -17.71 -8.15 -1.64
CA ALA A 72 -18.04 -9.54 -1.90
C ALA A 72 -17.63 -10.40 -0.69
N LEU A 73 -18.58 -10.62 0.22
CA LEU A 73 -18.48 -11.64 1.29
C LEU A 73 -18.43 -13.06 0.69
N GLU A 74 -18.81 -13.21 -0.58
CA GLU A 74 -18.82 -14.47 -1.32
C GLU A 74 -18.03 -14.34 -2.62
N CYS A 75 -17.21 -15.36 -2.95
CA CYS A 75 -16.57 -15.40 -4.26
C CYS A 75 -17.58 -15.72 -5.35
N ASP A 76 -17.57 -14.96 -6.43
CA ASP A 76 -18.27 -15.31 -7.67
C ASP A 76 -17.32 -16.02 -8.64
N GLU A 77 -17.84 -16.57 -9.73
CA GLU A 77 -17.05 -17.21 -10.81
C GLU A 77 -16.05 -16.26 -11.49
N ARG A 78 -16.14 -14.96 -11.19
CA ARG A 78 -15.28 -13.91 -11.74
C ARG A 78 -14.08 -13.63 -10.84
N CYS A 79 -14.05 -14.17 -9.62
CA CYS A 79 -12.86 -14.25 -8.78
C CYS A 79 -11.72 -14.94 -9.53
N ARG A 80 -10.56 -14.28 -9.62
CA ARG A 80 -9.36 -14.89 -10.22
C ARG A 80 -8.24 -15.00 -9.20
N ARG A 81 -7.45 -16.06 -9.31
CA ARG A 81 -6.19 -16.16 -8.54
C ARG A 81 -5.28 -15.02 -8.96
N HIS A 82 -4.71 -14.32 -7.99
CA HIS A 82 -3.79 -13.23 -8.26
C HIS A 82 -2.64 -13.70 -9.15
N GLU A 83 -2.40 -12.96 -10.21
CA GLU A 83 -1.25 -13.12 -11.09
C GLU A 83 -0.29 -11.95 -10.84
N CYS A 84 0.96 -12.28 -10.51
CA CYS A 84 1.98 -11.28 -10.26
C CYS A 84 2.27 -10.53 -11.56
N ARG A 85 1.83 -9.27 -11.64
CA ARG A 85 2.14 -8.38 -12.75
C ARG A 85 2.93 -7.19 -12.26
N PRO A 86 4.03 -6.82 -12.94
CA PRO A 86 4.82 -5.65 -12.58
C PRO A 86 3.96 -4.38 -12.66
N LEU A 87 4.30 -3.40 -11.84
CA LEU A 87 3.80 -2.05 -12.06
C LEU A 87 4.41 -1.48 -13.36
N SER A 88 3.65 -0.68 -14.10
CA SER A 88 4.15 -0.08 -15.34
C SER A 88 5.40 0.76 -15.07
N ALA A 89 6.34 0.78 -16.02
CA ALA A 89 7.56 1.55 -15.87
C ALA A 89 7.31 3.06 -15.71
N SER A 90 6.24 3.60 -16.33
CA SER A 90 5.88 5.01 -16.16
C SER A 90 5.39 5.31 -14.75
N SER A 91 4.54 4.44 -14.18
CA SER A 91 4.08 4.57 -12.79
C SER A 91 5.23 4.46 -11.81
N VAL A 92 6.18 3.55 -12.01
CA VAL A 92 7.39 3.45 -11.18
C VAL A 92 8.21 4.74 -11.24
N ARG A 93 8.39 5.33 -12.44
CA ARG A 93 9.07 6.62 -12.58
C ARG A 93 8.32 7.76 -11.87
N GLN A 94 6.99 7.79 -11.92
CA GLN A 94 6.20 8.78 -11.20
C GLN A 94 6.36 8.64 -9.68
N ILE A 95 6.30 7.41 -9.16
CA ILE A 95 6.58 7.12 -7.74
C ILE A 95 7.98 7.59 -7.36
N HIS A 96 8.97 7.36 -8.22
CA HIS A 96 10.33 7.83 -8.00
C HIS A 96 10.40 9.36 -7.87
N ARG A 97 9.76 10.11 -8.77
CA ARG A 97 9.71 11.59 -8.67
C ARG A 97 9.11 12.07 -7.35
N ILE A 98 8.03 11.42 -6.89
CA ILE A 98 7.39 11.73 -5.61
C ILE A 98 8.35 11.49 -4.46
N LEU A 99 8.98 10.31 -4.41
CA LEU A 99 9.90 9.95 -3.32
C LEU A 99 11.13 10.86 -3.30
N SER A 100 11.81 11.03 -4.44
CA SER A 100 13.01 11.86 -4.53
C SER A 100 12.73 13.32 -4.10
N GLY A 101 11.66 13.92 -4.62
CA GLY A 101 11.30 15.29 -4.25
C GLY A 101 10.84 15.43 -2.80
N ALA A 102 10.16 14.41 -2.26
CA ALA A 102 9.76 14.44 -0.86
C ALA A 102 10.98 14.28 0.07
N PHE A 103 11.94 13.40 -0.24
CA PHE A 103 13.16 13.19 0.56
C PHE A 103 14.07 14.41 0.53
N GLU A 104 14.26 15.02 -0.64
CA GLU A 104 15.03 16.26 -0.77
C GLU A 104 14.46 17.37 0.14
N ARG A 105 13.13 17.57 0.11
CA ARG A 105 12.48 18.54 1.00
C ARG A 105 12.55 18.13 2.47
N ALA A 106 12.43 16.84 2.77
CA ALA A 106 12.52 16.34 4.14
C ALA A 106 13.88 16.63 4.77
N VAL A 107 14.97 16.43 4.02
CA VAL A 107 16.33 16.78 4.45
C VAL A 107 16.46 18.30 4.65
N ARG A 108 15.93 19.10 3.72
CA ARG A 108 15.94 20.57 3.84
C ARG A 108 15.19 21.09 5.06
N TRP A 109 14.05 20.47 5.41
CA TRP A 109 13.26 20.87 6.58
C TRP A 109 13.79 20.34 7.90
N ASN A 110 14.61 19.29 7.87
CA ASN A 110 15.21 18.69 9.06
C ASN A 110 16.74 18.58 8.89
N PRO A 111 17.45 19.72 8.90
CA PRO A 111 18.90 19.72 8.79
C PRO A 111 19.53 18.93 9.95
N VAL A 112 20.68 18.30 9.66
CA VAL A 112 21.40 17.41 10.60
C VAL A 112 21.65 18.16 11.92
N GLY A 113 21.09 17.65 13.03
CA GLY A 113 21.14 18.29 14.36
C GLY A 113 19.82 18.89 14.84
N ALA A 114 18.81 19.05 13.99
CA ALA A 114 17.46 19.46 14.39
C ALA A 114 16.67 18.28 15.00
N LYS A 115 15.93 18.52 16.09
CA LYS A 115 14.87 17.61 16.56
C LYS A 115 13.90 17.42 15.39
N GLN A 116 13.63 16.16 15.04
CA GLN A 116 12.70 15.79 13.96
C GLN A 116 11.45 16.66 14.04
N TYR A 117 11.16 17.44 12.99
CA TYR A 117 9.90 18.18 12.92
C TYR A 117 8.74 17.17 13.04
N PRO A 118 7.74 17.41 13.91
CA PRO A 118 6.67 16.45 14.11
C PRO A 118 5.97 16.23 12.77
N SER A 119 6.11 15.02 12.24
CA SER A 119 5.18 14.53 11.23
C SER A 119 3.79 14.68 11.82
N ARG A 120 2.89 15.40 11.13
CA ARG A 120 1.46 15.34 11.44
C ARG A 120 1.11 13.86 11.61
N PRO A 121 0.49 13.44 12.74
CA PRO A 121 0.16 12.04 12.94
C PRO A 121 -0.69 11.62 11.75
N THR A 122 -0.12 10.75 10.91
CA THR A 122 -0.85 10.10 9.84
C THR A 122 -1.88 9.25 10.55
N ASP A 123 -3.16 9.59 10.40
CA ASP A 123 -4.26 8.79 10.94
C ASP A 123 -4.25 7.44 10.23
N HIS A 124 -3.49 6.50 10.79
CA HIS A 124 -3.45 5.11 10.39
C HIS A 124 -4.67 4.35 10.90
N ARG A 125 -5.54 4.97 11.71
CA ARG A 125 -6.70 4.34 12.32
C ARG A 125 -7.87 4.16 11.35
N ALA A 126 -7.82 4.79 10.18
CA ALA A 126 -8.88 4.69 9.17
C ALA A 126 -8.76 3.52 8.18
N ARG A 127 -7.75 2.63 8.27
CA ARG A 127 -7.68 1.42 7.40
C ARG A 127 -7.23 0.16 8.13
N GLY A 128 -7.86 -0.13 9.26
CA GLY A 128 -7.95 -1.49 9.83
C GLY A 128 -8.88 -2.40 9.01
N PHE A 129 -8.69 -2.49 7.69
CA PHE A 129 -9.50 -3.35 6.81
C PHE A 129 -8.68 -4.15 5.78
N LEU A 130 -7.35 -4.18 5.90
CA LEU A 130 -6.51 -5.03 5.02
C LEU A 130 -5.72 -6.12 5.74
N ASP A 131 -5.80 -6.19 7.08
CA ASP A 131 -5.06 -7.18 7.86
C ASP A 131 -5.90 -8.39 8.33
N THR A 132 -7.19 -8.50 7.95
CA THR A 132 -8.05 -9.65 8.30
C THR A 132 -8.34 -10.61 7.14
N ALA A 133 -7.72 -10.42 5.96
CA ALA A 133 -7.92 -11.32 4.82
C ALA A 133 -6.66 -12.09 4.38
N ILE A 134 -5.60 -12.09 5.20
CA ILE A 134 -4.48 -13.02 5.03
C ILE A 134 -4.78 -14.23 5.91
N GLY A 135 -5.66 -15.14 5.45
CA GLY A 135 -5.76 -16.46 6.08
C GLY A 135 -7.13 -17.10 6.22
N SER A 136 -8.22 -16.48 5.78
CA SER A 136 -9.45 -17.26 5.60
C SER A 136 -9.38 -17.96 4.24
N PRO A 137 -9.27 -19.31 4.18
CA PRO A 137 -9.44 -20.01 2.92
C PRO A 137 -10.86 -19.74 2.43
N CYS A 138 -10.95 -18.98 1.35
CA CYS A 138 -12.17 -18.84 0.57
C CYS A 138 -12.62 -20.26 0.18
N GLY A 139 -13.67 -20.78 0.82
CA GLY A 139 -14.25 -22.09 0.51
C GLY A 139 -14.24 -23.18 1.60
N ALA A 140 -13.93 -22.89 2.86
CA ALA A 140 -14.32 -23.83 3.93
C ALA A 140 -15.84 -23.71 4.20
N ARG A 141 -16.64 -24.37 3.35
CA ARG A 141 -18.01 -24.75 3.71
C ARG A 141 -17.93 -25.44 5.06
N THR A 142 -18.40 -24.81 6.13
CA THR A 142 -18.83 -25.56 7.31
C THR A 142 -19.98 -26.42 6.80
N ARG A 143 -19.71 -27.72 6.60
CA ARG A 143 -20.80 -28.70 6.55
C ARG A 143 -21.46 -28.56 7.91
N SER A 144 -22.61 -27.89 7.96
CA SER A 144 -23.53 -28.07 9.08
C SER A 144 -23.87 -29.55 9.10
N ALA A 145 -23.25 -30.27 10.04
CA ALA A 145 -23.69 -31.60 10.39
C ALA A 145 -25.13 -31.44 10.90
N SER A 146 -26.09 -31.83 10.07
CA SER A 146 -27.47 -32.01 10.47
C SER A 146 -27.48 -33.11 11.53
N ALA A 147 -27.46 -32.71 12.80
CA ALA A 147 -27.79 -33.59 13.90
C ALA A 147 -29.30 -33.84 13.82
N ARG A 148 -29.65 -35.01 13.30
CA ARG A 148 -30.97 -35.60 13.39
C ARG A 148 -31.37 -35.65 14.87
N VAL A 149 -32.31 -34.81 15.26
CA VAL A 149 -33.15 -35.06 16.43
C VAL A 149 -34.05 -36.23 16.03
N GLY A 150 -33.76 -37.40 16.60
CA GLY A 150 -34.61 -38.58 16.49
C GLY A 150 -35.92 -38.40 17.26
N PRO A 151 -36.94 -39.24 16.98
CA PRO A 151 -38.29 -39.09 17.51
C PRO A 151 -38.39 -39.26 19.02
#